data_AF-A0ABD0W9V3-F1
#
_entry.id   AF-A0ABD0W9V3-F1
#
_cell.length_a   1.000
_cell.length_b   1.000
_cell.length_c   1.000
_cell.angle_alpha   90.00
_cell.angle_beta   90.00
_cell.angle_gamma   90.00
#
_symmetry.space_group_name_H-M   'P 1'
#
loop_
_entity.id
_entity.type
_entity.pdbx_description
1 polymer ?
#
loop_
_entity_poly.entity_id
_entity_poly.type
_entity_poly.pdbx_seq_one_letter_code
_entity_poly.pdbx_strand_id
1 'polypeptide(L)'
;MRFRIYKRKVVILMLVVLVCGLAFWTSGKQKKTSGVVVPKEGDTARRSSSSQVLVQLQATPAVSRIPIVPPIAPVAPANETRMENHLERHLEKEDKEKVLKPEVDNSTLVYRGIVFQLNFDQTVRHEEKFKASRKKDDLVVVVQVHNRPDYLRLLVDSLRKARGVESILLIFSHDYWSPEINQVVASVDFCQVLQIFFPFSIQLYPQEFPGNDPRDCPRDIAKTDALKLGCINAEYPDSFGHYREAKFSQTKHHWWWKLHFVWDRIRSLKDHQGLVLLIEEDHFLSPDFLHLLKLMSVLKRENCPDCDILSLGSYGHISYASKANKVEVKAWKSTEHNMGMALTREAYQKLIQCTDTFCTYDDYNWDWSLQHLTVTCLPSYWKVMVSEAPRVFHAGDCGMHHKKSVCMPSSQKTKIENILQSSSNQLFPKTLLITKRLPANGAGGVAPHVKNGGWGDIRDHELCKSYLRLQ
;
A
#
# COMPACT_ATOMS: atom_id res chain seq x y z
N MET A 1 -49.03 -31.35 -5.96
CA MET A 1 -49.42 -29.99 -6.44
C MET A 1 -48.28 -28.96 -6.49
N ARG A 2 -47.13 -29.11 -5.80
CA ARG A 2 -46.04 -28.10 -5.82
C ARG A 2 -45.11 -28.09 -7.05
N PHE A 3 -45.04 -29.17 -7.84
CA PHE A 3 -44.17 -29.25 -9.02
C PHE A 3 -44.71 -28.55 -10.30
N ARG A 4 -46.03 -28.32 -10.40
CA ARG A 4 -46.63 -27.64 -11.56
C ARG A 4 -46.50 -26.11 -11.51
N ILE A 5 -46.34 -25.54 -10.31
CA ILE A 5 -46.19 -24.09 -10.10
C ILE A 5 -44.77 -23.63 -10.48
N TYR A 6 -43.75 -24.47 -10.24
CA TYR A 6 -42.36 -24.14 -10.53
C TYR A 6 -42.08 -24.07 -12.04
N LYS A 7 -42.61 -25.02 -12.83
CA LYS A 7 -42.44 -25.01 -14.30
C LYS A 7 -43.12 -23.80 -14.97
N ARG A 8 -44.28 -23.36 -14.48
CA ARG A 8 -44.94 -22.14 -15.01
C ARG A 8 -44.14 -20.87 -14.72
N LYS A 9 -43.54 -20.73 -13.54
CA LYS A 9 -42.74 -19.55 -13.19
C LYS A 9 -41.43 -19.45 -13.97
N VAL A 10 -40.76 -20.58 -14.22
CA VAL A 10 -39.51 -20.62 -15.00
C VAL A 10 -39.77 -20.30 -16.48
N VAL A 11 -40.87 -20.78 -17.06
CA VAL A 11 -41.24 -20.47 -18.45
C VAL A 11 -41.61 -18.99 -18.64
N ILE A 12 -42.29 -18.39 -17.67
CA ILE A 12 -42.62 -16.95 -17.71
C ILE A 12 -41.33 -16.10 -17.59
N LEU A 13 -40.40 -16.48 -16.71
CA LEU A 13 -39.13 -15.75 -16.56
C LEU A 13 -38.28 -15.82 -17.84
N MET A 14 -38.23 -16.97 -18.50
CA MET A 14 -37.51 -17.14 -19.77
C MET A 14 -38.15 -16.34 -20.92
N LEU A 15 -39.48 -16.25 -20.97
CA LEU A 15 -40.18 -15.42 -21.96
C LEU A 15 -39.94 -13.92 -21.74
N VAL A 16 -39.89 -13.45 -20.50
CA VAL A 16 -39.60 -12.04 -20.18
C VAL A 16 -38.18 -11.66 -20.58
N VAL A 17 -37.19 -12.53 -20.32
CA VAL A 17 -35.79 -12.30 -20.72
C VAL A 17 -35.63 -12.27 -22.25
N LEU A 18 -36.35 -13.13 -22.98
CA LEU A 18 -36.36 -13.13 -24.45
C LEU A 18 -37.01 -11.87 -25.05
N VAL A 19 -38.10 -11.38 -24.46
CA VAL A 19 -38.78 -10.15 -24.92
C VAL A 19 -37.92 -8.91 -24.63
N CYS A 20 -37.25 -8.84 -23.49
CA CYS A 20 -36.34 -7.74 -23.16
C CYS A 20 -35.07 -7.75 -24.04
N GLY A 21 -34.56 -8.93 -24.41
CA GLY A 21 -33.41 -9.07 -25.31
C GLY A 21 -33.69 -8.62 -26.76
N LEU A 22 -34.93 -8.83 -27.25
CA LEU A 22 -35.33 -8.42 -28.59
C LEU A 22 -35.68 -6.92 -28.69
N ALA A 23 -36.13 -6.30 -27.59
CA ALA A 23 -36.41 -4.87 -27.53
C ALA A 23 -35.14 -3.99 -27.56
N PHE A 24 -34.01 -4.49 -27.05
CA PHE A 24 -32.73 -3.77 -27.09
C PHE A 24 -31.99 -3.87 -28.43
N TRP A 25 -32.35 -4.82 -29.29
CA TRP A 25 -31.69 -5.00 -30.60
C TRP A 25 -32.31 -4.13 -31.72
N THR A 26 -33.50 -3.56 -31.52
CA THR A 26 -34.26 -2.89 -32.59
C THR A 26 -34.26 -1.35 -32.53
N SER A 27 -33.76 -0.72 -31.47
CA SER A 27 -33.61 0.75 -31.40
C SER A 27 -32.16 1.18 -31.61
N GLY A 28 -31.69 1.11 -32.86
CA GLY A 28 -30.33 1.52 -33.19
C GLY A 28 -30.07 1.68 -34.67
N LYS A 29 -30.97 2.32 -35.44
CA LYS A 29 -30.63 2.82 -36.78
C LYS A 29 -31.51 4.00 -37.24
N GLN A 30 -30.79 5.09 -37.54
CA GLN A 30 -31.05 6.22 -38.46
C GLN A 30 -31.75 7.51 -37.99
N LYS A 31 -30.95 8.59 -38.00
CA LYS A 31 -31.21 9.79 -38.83
C LYS A 31 -29.89 10.30 -39.45
N LYS A 32 -29.91 10.56 -40.77
CA LYS A 32 -28.87 11.19 -41.60
C LYS A 32 -29.38 12.57 -42.05
N THR A 33 -28.49 13.56 -42.08
CA THR A 33 -28.24 14.67 -43.05
C THR A 33 -27.44 15.75 -42.28
N SER A 34 -26.34 16.37 -42.73
CA SER A 34 -25.85 16.83 -44.04
C SER A 34 -24.30 16.85 -43.95
N GLY A 35 -23.49 16.46 -44.94
CA GLY A 35 -23.23 17.16 -46.20
C GLY A 35 -21.81 17.75 -46.19
N VAL A 36 -20.90 17.18 -46.98
CA VAL A 36 -19.76 17.78 -47.72
C VAL A 36 -18.77 16.66 -48.09
N VAL A 37 -18.43 16.60 -49.38
CA VAL A 37 -17.60 15.59 -50.07
C VAL A 37 -16.34 16.27 -50.60
N VAL A 38 -15.16 15.67 -50.40
CA VAL A 38 -14.00 15.73 -51.33
C VAL A 38 -13.17 14.43 -51.18
N PRO A 39 -12.64 13.79 -52.26
CA PRO A 39 -12.13 12.40 -52.23
C PRO A 39 -10.62 12.19 -52.56
N LYS A 40 -10.17 10.93 -52.37
CA LYS A 40 -8.97 10.22 -52.93
C LYS A 40 -7.58 10.67 -52.43
N GLU A 41 -6.53 9.86 -52.26
CA GLU A 41 -5.94 8.62 -52.84
C GLU A 41 -5.16 7.89 -51.68
N GLY A 42 -4.76 6.62 -51.66
CA GLY A 42 -4.06 5.80 -52.66
C GLY A 42 -2.64 5.45 -52.15
N ASP A 43 -2.30 4.15 -52.15
CA ASP A 43 -0.95 3.55 -52.18
C ASP A 43 -0.17 3.00 -50.95
N THR A 44 -0.19 1.66 -50.87
CA THR A 44 0.91 0.67 -50.97
C THR A 44 2.18 0.70 -50.07
N ALA A 45 2.32 -0.43 -49.33
CA ALA A 45 3.42 -1.41 -49.35
C ALA A 45 4.65 -1.35 -48.40
N ARG A 46 4.86 -2.52 -47.74
CA ARG A 46 6.12 -3.21 -47.33
C ARG A 46 6.88 -2.62 -46.11
N ARG A 47 7.54 -3.39 -45.22
CA ARG A 47 7.96 -4.80 -45.18
C ARG A 47 8.39 -5.19 -43.74
N SER A 48 8.11 -6.44 -43.36
CA SER A 48 8.89 -7.41 -42.54
C SER A 48 9.90 -6.95 -41.46
N SER A 49 9.82 -7.53 -40.27
CA SER A 49 10.53 -8.80 -39.95
C SER A 49 10.14 -9.33 -38.57
N SER A 50 9.84 -10.63 -38.51
CA SER A 50 9.61 -11.43 -37.31
C SER A 50 10.43 -12.70 -37.51
N SER A 51 11.24 -13.07 -36.51
CA SER A 51 11.97 -14.33 -36.49
C SER A 51 11.58 -15.09 -35.24
N GLN A 52 10.77 -16.13 -35.43
CA GLN A 52 10.54 -17.22 -34.48
C GLN A 52 11.49 -18.36 -34.84
N VAL A 53 12.20 -18.90 -33.85
CA VAL A 53 12.99 -20.12 -33.96
C VAL A 53 12.17 -21.28 -33.43
N LEU A 54 11.93 -22.27 -34.28
CA LEU A 54 11.28 -23.55 -33.99
C LEU A 54 12.36 -24.61 -33.70
N VAL A 55 12.21 -25.36 -32.61
CA VAL A 55 13.03 -26.53 -32.29
C VAL A 55 12.28 -27.78 -32.75
N GLN A 56 12.96 -28.68 -33.46
CA GLN A 56 12.41 -29.91 -34.02
C GLN A 56 13.08 -31.14 -33.40
N LEU A 57 12.25 -32.12 -33.02
CA LEU A 57 12.58 -33.43 -32.45
C LEU A 57 13.24 -34.40 -33.45
N GLN A 58 14.02 -35.35 -32.92
CA GLN A 58 14.22 -36.74 -33.37
C GLN A 58 14.95 -37.53 -32.25
N ALA A 59 15.00 -38.87 -32.14
CA ALA A 59 14.02 -39.95 -32.06
C ALA A 59 14.79 -41.30 -31.91
N THR A 60 14.63 -42.02 -30.78
CA THR A 60 14.69 -43.52 -30.60
C THR A 60 16.04 -44.29 -30.78
N PRO A 61 16.16 -45.61 -30.47
CA PRO A 61 15.91 -46.33 -29.20
C PRO A 61 16.97 -47.44 -28.82
N ALA A 62 16.73 -48.14 -27.68
CA ALA A 62 16.85 -49.61 -27.45
C ALA A 62 18.09 -50.29 -26.77
N VAL A 63 17.79 -50.95 -25.63
CA VAL A 63 18.03 -52.39 -25.27
C VAL A 63 19.30 -52.85 -24.49
N SER A 64 19.04 -53.26 -23.22
CA SER A 64 19.35 -54.55 -22.54
C SER A 64 20.78 -54.91 -22.06
N ARG A 65 20.93 -55.22 -20.75
CA ARG A 65 21.04 -56.59 -20.19
C ARG A 65 21.44 -56.59 -18.69
N ILE A 66 20.85 -57.52 -17.93
CA ILE A 66 21.20 -57.94 -16.56
C ILE A 66 22.07 -59.22 -16.64
N PRO A 67 22.98 -59.46 -15.67
CA PRO A 67 23.22 -60.82 -15.15
C PRO A 67 23.25 -60.84 -13.60
N ILE A 68 22.39 -61.61 -12.90
CA ILE A 68 22.50 -63.04 -12.47
C ILE A 68 23.54 -63.30 -11.34
N VAL A 69 23.02 -63.79 -10.21
CA VAL A 69 23.66 -64.32 -8.98
C VAL A 69 23.84 -65.85 -9.09
N PRO A 70 24.86 -66.46 -8.44
CA PRO A 70 24.61 -67.63 -7.56
C PRO A 70 25.64 -67.77 -6.40
N PRO A 71 25.64 -68.83 -5.55
CA PRO A 71 24.57 -69.39 -4.72
C PRO A 71 25.00 -69.64 -3.23
N ILE A 72 24.03 -70.10 -2.43
CA ILE A 72 24.06 -70.40 -0.98
C ILE A 72 24.36 -71.88 -0.70
N ALA A 73 24.96 -72.21 0.46
CA ALA A 73 24.82 -73.51 1.19
C ALA A 73 25.22 -73.36 2.70
N PRO A 74 24.99 -74.32 3.64
CA PRO A 74 23.80 -74.29 4.53
C PRO A 74 24.00 -74.71 6.05
N VAL A 75 22.95 -74.49 6.88
CA VAL A 75 22.50 -75.26 8.12
C VAL A 75 23.39 -75.12 9.41
N ALA A 76 22.96 -74.96 10.68
CA ALA A 76 21.87 -75.49 11.54
C ALA A 76 21.77 -74.70 12.91
N PRO A 77 20.89 -75.07 13.89
CA PRO A 77 20.10 -74.12 14.70
C PRO A 77 20.44 -73.96 16.20
N ALA A 78 19.62 -73.12 16.87
CA ALA A 78 19.19 -73.13 18.28
C ALA A 78 19.82 -72.06 19.21
N ASN A 79 19.02 -71.06 19.63
CA ASN A 79 18.30 -71.06 20.90
C ASN A 79 17.70 -69.69 21.22
N GLU A 80 16.43 -69.70 21.60
CA GLU A 80 15.71 -68.60 22.23
C GLU A 80 16.34 -68.25 23.58
N THR A 81 16.63 -66.98 23.79
CA THR A 81 16.17 -66.16 24.93
C THR A 81 17.02 -64.89 25.00
N ARG A 82 16.36 -63.77 25.33
CA ARG A 82 16.95 -62.48 25.77
C ARG A 82 17.20 -61.41 24.70
N MET A 83 16.12 -60.86 24.15
CA MET A 83 16.12 -59.52 23.54
C MET A 83 14.87 -58.74 23.94
N GLU A 84 14.86 -58.22 25.17
CA GLU A 84 13.91 -57.16 25.56
C GLU A 84 14.57 -55.88 26.09
N ASN A 85 15.90 -55.84 26.28
CA ASN A 85 16.55 -54.68 26.91
C ASN A 85 17.54 -53.91 26.00
N HIS A 86 17.41 -54.04 24.68
CA HIS A 86 18.30 -53.34 23.72
C HIS A 86 17.58 -52.46 22.69
N LEU A 87 16.25 -52.38 22.72
CA LEU A 87 15.46 -51.54 21.81
C LEU A 87 15.22 -50.11 22.34
N GLU A 88 15.37 -49.88 23.65
CA GLU A 88 15.18 -48.55 24.27
C GLU A 88 16.43 -47.65 24.26
N ARG A 89 17.58 -48.12 23.74
CA ARG A 89 18.81 -47.30 23.65
C ARG A 89 19.25 -46.94 22.23
N HIS A 90 18.44 -47.25 21.23
CA HIS A 90 18.68 -46.87 19.83
C HIS A 90 17.64 -45.91 19.24
N LEU A 91 16.75 -45.35 20.05
CA LEU A 91 15.75 -44.35 19.62
C LEU A 91 16.03 -42.92 20.11
N GLU A 92 17.20 -42.63 20.71
CA GLU A 92 17.56 -41.28 21.19
C GLU A 92 18.72 -40.61 20.42
N LYS A 93 19.11 -41.13 19.24
CA LYS A 93 20.32 -40.62 18.56
C LYS A 93 20.26 -40.30 17.08
N GLU A 94 19.09 -40.32 16.44
CA GLU A 94 18.95 -39.80 15.07
C GLU A 94 17.73 -38.87 14.97
N ASP A 95 17.88 -37.81 14.17
CA ASP A 95 17.02 -36.64 14.01
C ASP A 95 16.95 -35.64 15.17
N LYS A 96 18.13 -35.18 15.60
CA LYS A 96 18.31 -33.73 15.77
C LYS A 96 18.61 -33.15 14.40
N GLU A 97 17.58 -32.96 13.60
CA GLU A 97 17.62 -32.05 12.47
C GLU A 97 18.09 -30.71 13.04
N LYS A 98 19.37 -30.38 12.84
CA LYS A 98 19.90 -29.07 13.17
C LYS A 98 19.09 -28.12 12.31
N VAL A 99 18.10 -27.47 12.91
CA VAL A 99 17.49 -26.26 12.36
C VAL A 99 18.67 -25.32 12.12
N LEU A 100 19.17 -25.31 10.89
CA LEU A 100 20.17 -24.37 10.43
C LEU A 100 19.52 -23.02 10.62
N LYS A 101 19.93 -22.31 11.69
CA LYS A 101 19.58 -20.90 11.83
C LYS A 101 20.02 -20.23 10.53
N PRO A 102 19.14 -19.50 9.84
CA PRO A 102 19.53 -18.82 8.62
C PRO A 102 20.76 -17.95 8.92
N GLU A 103 21.83 -18.16 8.16
CA GLU A 103 23.05 -17.38 8.30
C GLU A 103 22.72 -15.97 7.81
N VAL A 104 22.61 -15.03 8.75
CA VAL A 104 22.32 -13.63 8.42
C VAL A 104 23.56 -13.04 7.76
N ASP A 105 23.45 -12.66 6.49
CA ASP A 105 24.55 -12.03 5.77
C ASP A 105 25.05 -10.76 6.51
N ASN A 106 26.35 -10.52 6.45
CA ASN A 106 27.01 -9.43 7.17
C ASN A 106 26.39 -8.05 6.79
N SER A 107 25.95 -7.88 5.55
CA SER A 107 25.28 -6.65 5.12
C SER A 107 23.97 -6.37 5.86
N THR A 108 23.20 -7.42 6.18
CA THR A 108 21.93 -7.30 6.92
C THR A 108 22.18 -6.85 8.35
N LEU A 109 23.20 -7.41 9.02
CA LEU A 109 23.58 -6.99 10.37
C LEU A 109 24.04 -5.53 10.41
N VAL A 110 24.80 -5.10 9.40
CA VAL A 110 25.23 -3.71 9.24
C VAL A 110 24.02 -2.79 9.09
N TYR A 111 23.06 -3.11 8.22
CA TYR A 111 21.86 -2.28 8.05
C TYR A 111 20.99 -2.22 9.32
N ARG A 112 20.86 -3.32 10.07
CA ARG A 112 20.18 -3.31 11.37
C ARG A 112 20.83 -2.32 12.34
N GLY A 113 22.16 -2.32 12.42
CA GLY A 113 22.92 -1.37 13.24
C GLY A 113 22.75 0.08 12.80
N ILE A 114 22.82 0.34 11.50
CA ILE A 114 22.61 1.68 10.92
C ILE A 114 21.20 2.20 11.23
N VAL A 115 20.17 1.38 10.98
CA VAL A 115 18.77 1.76 11.23
C VAL A 115 18.54 2.05 12.71
N PHE A 116 19.04 1.20 13.60
CA PHE A 116 18.95 1.43 15.04
C PHE A 116 19.59 2.76 15.44
N GLN A 117 20.83 2.99 15.02
CA GLN A 117 21.58 4.19 15.39
C GLN A 117 20.91 5.47 14.86
N LEU A 118 20.47 5.48 13.60
CA LEU A 118 19.84 6.68 13.00
C LEU A 118 18.48 7.00 13.63
N ASN A 119 17.67 5.98 13.93
CA ASN A 119 16.41 6.17 14.64
C ASN A 119 16.63 6.64 16.08
N PHE A 120 17.72 6.20 16.72
CA PHE A 120 18.09 6.64 18.05
C PHE A 120 18.61 8.07 18.05
N ASP A 121 19.49 8.45 17.12
CA ASP A 121 20.13 9.77 17.07
C ASP A 121 19.16 10.87 16.63
N GLN A 122 18.24 10.56 15.71
CA GLN A 122 17.24 11.50 15.18
C GLN A 122 17.84 12.83 14.70
N THR A 123 18.98 12.76 14.03
CA THR A 123 19.72 13.95 13.56
C THR A 123 18.87 14.77 12.58
N VAL A 124 18.46 15.97 13.01
CA VAL A 124 17.74 16.92 12.17
C VAL A 124 18.75 17.73 11.34
N ARG A 125 18.72 17.52 10.03
CA ARG A 125 19.56 18.27 9.09
C ARG A 125 19.01 19.68 8.90
N HIS A 126 19.93 20.62 8.69
CA HIS A 126 19.64 22.04 8.46
C HIS A 126 18.90 22.72 9.62
N GLU A 127 18.98 22.17 10.83
CA GLU A 127 18.29 22.69 12.01
C GLU A 127 18.63 24.16 12.26
N GLU A 128 19.90 24.49 12.44
CA GLU A 128 20.35 25.87 12.70
C GLU A 128 20.09 26.82 11.52
N LYS A 129 20.19 26.33 10.28
CA LYS A 129 19.93 27.13 9.06
C LYS A 129 18.47 27.62 9.01
N PHE A 130 17.52 26.80 9.45
CA PHE A 130 16.08 27.08 9.37
C PHE A 130 15.41 27.35 10.72
N LYS A 131 16.20 27.48 11.78
CA LYS A 131 15.73 27.71 13.16
C LYS A 131 14.84 28.94 13.30
N ALA A 132 15.17 30.01 12.58
CA ALA A 132 14.36 31.25 12.60
C ALA A 132 13.05 31.13 11.80
N SER A 133 13.02 30.25 10.80
CA SER A 133 11.85 30.03 9.94
C SER A 133 10.83 29.08 10.56
N ARG A 134 11.29 28.12 11.36
CA ARG A 134 10.45 27.12 12.01
C ARG A 134 10.04 27.56 13.42
N LYS A 135 8.74 27.49 13.68
CA LYS A 135 8.13 27.74 14.99
C LYS A 135 7.61 26.44 15.61
N LYS A 136 7.38 26.47 16.92
CA LYS A 136 6.66 25.40 17.60
C LYS A 136 5.30 25.21 16.93
N ASP A 137 4.92 23.95 16.73
CA ASP A 137 3.64 23.55 16.13
C ASP A 137 3.46 23.90 14.64
N ASP A 138 4.51 24.37 13.96
CA ASP A 138 4.53 24.43 12.50
C ASP A 138 4.45 23.03 11.88
N LEU A 139 3.79 22.96 10.72
CA LEU A 139 3.51 21.75 9.95
C LEU A 139 4.70 20.77 9.90
N VAL A 140 4.41 19.51 10.20
CA VAL A 140 5.30 18.39 9.94
C VAL A 140 4.79 17.65 8.71
N VAL A 141 5.69 17.35 7.76
CA VAL A 141 5.35 16.56 6.57
C VAL A 141 6.09 15.23 6.66
N VAL A 142 5.36 14.12 6.60
CA VAL A 142 5.92 12.76 6.67
C VAL A 142 5.70 12.06 5.34
N VAL A 143 6.81 11.67 4.71
CA VAL A 143 6.83 10.94 3.44
C VAL A 143 7.07 9.46 3.73
N GLN A 144 6.16 8.58 3.31
CA GLN A 144 6.46 7.15 3.23
C GLN A 144 7.26 6.86 1.96
N VAL A 145 8.47 6.34 2.13
CA VAL A 145 9.45 6.07 1.06
C VAL A 145 9.75 4.59 1.01
N HIS A 146 9.68 4.01 -0.19
CA HIS A 146 10.08 2.63 -0.45
C HIS A 146 11.39 2.63 -1.25
N ASN A 147 11.30 2.51 -2.57
CA ASN A 147 12.48 2.44 -3.45
C ASN A 147 12.17 2.94 -4.87
N ARG A 148 11.48 4.07 -5.00
CA ARG A 148 11.20 4.71 -6.30
C ARG A 148 11.87 6.10 -6.41
N PRO A 149 13.20 6.15 -6.63
CA PRO A 149 13.97 7.39 -6.56
C PRO A 149 13.53 8.44 -7.58
N ASP A 150 13.08 8.03 -8.78
CA ASP A 150 12.60 8.98 -9.78
C ASP A 150 11.33 9.72 -9.34
N TYR A 151 10.40 9.04 -8.68
CA TYR A 151 9.21 9.67 -8.13
C TYR A 151 9.56 10.55 -6.92
N LEU A 152 10.46 10.08 -6.05
CA LEU A 152 10.93 10.87 -4.92
C LEU A 152 11.59 12.18 -5.37
N ARG A 153 12.35 12.17 -6.48
CA ARG A 153 12.89 13.39 -7.10
C ARG A 153 11.79 14.36 -7.51
N LEU A 154 10.70 13.87 -8.10
CA LEU A 154 9.55 14.71 -8.46
C LEU A 154 8.89 15.34 -7.22
N LEU A 155 8.73 14.56 -6.15
CA LEU A 155 8.21 15.07 -4.88
C LEU A 155 9.11 16.18 -4.33
N VAL A 156 10.43 15.94 -4.23
CA VAL A 156 11.42 16.91 -3.75
C VAL A 156 11.43 18.17 -4.61
N ASP A 157 11.37 18.04 -5.94
CA ASP A 157 11.25 19.15 -6.87
C ASP A 157 9.99 19.99 -6.61
N SER A 158 8.86 19.34 -6.34
CA SER A 158 7.59 20.03 -6.05
C SER A 158 7.62 20.78 -4.72
N LEU A 159 8.20 20.16 -3.68
CA LEU A 159 8.40 20.76 -2.36
C LEU A 159 9.32 21.98 -2.42
N ARG A 160 10.42 21.88 -3.18
CA ARG A 160 11.36 23.01 -3.40
C ARG A 160 10.66 24.24 -3.98
N LYS A 161 9.63 24.06 -4.81
CA LYS A 161 8.84 25.13 -5.43
C LYS A 161 7.73 25.66 -4.53
N ALA A 162 7.44 25.03 -3.40
CA ALA A 162 6.35 25.41 -2.52
C ALA A 162 6.72 26.62 -1.65
N ARG A 163 5.82 27.60 -1.59
CA ARG A 163 6.06 28.85 -0.84
C ARG A 163 5.89 28.61 0.66
N GLY A 164 6.88 29.03 1.45
CA GLY A 164 6.85 28.89 2.91
C GLY A 164 7.36 27.53 3.40
N VAL A 165 7.92 26.71 2.51
CA VAL A 165 8.44 25.36 2.82
C VAL A 165 9.58 25.41 3.85
N GLU A 166 10.28 26.53 3.97
CA GLU A 166 11.36 26.74 4.94
C GLU A 166 10.93 26.59 6.42
N SER A 167 9.63 26.65 6.70
CA SER A 167 9.07 26.51 8.06
C SER A 167 8.75 25.08 8.51
N ILE A 168 8.74 24.11 7.58
CA ILE A 168 8.36 22.73 7.91
C ILE A 168 9.51 21.92 8.50
N LEU A 169 9.13 20.86 9.24
CA LEU A 169 9.98 19.69 9.40
C LEU A 169 9.56 18.65 8.37
N LEU A 170 10.46 18.26 7.48
CA LEU A 170 10.25 17.22 6.48
C LEU A 170 10.86 15.89 6.95
N ILE A 171 10.04 14.88 7.17
CA ILE A 171 10.43 13.56 7.63
C ILE A 171 10.31 12.57 6.48
N PHE A 172 11.40 11.90 6.14
CA PHE A 172 11.37 10.74 5.24
C PHE A 172 11.40 9.46 6.07
N SER A 173 10.35 8.65 5.95
CA SER A 173 10.21 7.35 6.60
C SER A 173 10.50 6.26 5.59
N HIS A 174 11.57 5.50 5.80
CA HIS A 174 12.10 4.53 4.84
C HIS A 174 11.86 3.09 5.31
N ASP A 175 11.43 2.19 4.43
CA ASP A 175 11.50 0.74 4.66
C ASP A 175 12.59 0.05 3.84
N TYR A 176 13.40 0.82 3.11
CA TYR A 176 14.50 0.33 2.31
C TYR A 176 15.69 1.30 2.36
N TRP A 177 16.85 0.81 2.77
CA TRP A 177 18.11 1.53 2.68
C TRP A 177 18.65 1.47 1.26
N SER A 178 18.76 2.64 0.62
CA SER A 178 19.28 2.79 -0.75
C SER A 178 20.20 4.02 -0.83
N PRO A 179 21.44 3.88 -1.32
CA PRO A 179 22.32 5.02 -1.54
C PRO A 179 21.72 6.07 -2.48
N GLU A 180 20.98 5.63 -3.51
CA GLU A 180 20.33 6.54 -4.46
C GLU A 180 19.21 7.36 -3.80
N ILE A 181 18.35 6.73 -3.00
CA ILE A 181 17.31 7.41 -2.22
C ILE A 181 17.93 8.39 -1.22
N ASN A 182 18.97 7.94 -0.51
CA ASN A 182 19.69 8.78 0.44
C ASN A 182 20.32 10.00 -0.24
N GLN A 183 20.81 9.88 -1.47
CA GLN A 183 21.33 11.01 -2.24
C GLN A 183 20.23 12.00 -2.63
N VAL A 184 19.02 11.53 -2.97
CA VAL A 184 17.87 12.40 -3.23
C VAL A 184 17.50 13.19 -1.97
N VAL A 185 17.40 12.51 -0.81
CA VAL A 185 17.13 13.18 0.48
C VAL A 185 18.29 14.12 0.88
N ALA A 186 19.54 13.76 0.58
CA ALA A 186 20.72 14.59 0.78
C ALA A 186 20.61 15.94 0.04
N SER A 187 19.98 15.96 -1.14
CA SER A 187 19.82 17.18 -1.94
C SER A 187 18.85 18.22 -1.38
N VAL A 188 18.05 17.86 -0.36
CA VAL A 188 17.10 18.80 0.27
C VAL A 188 17.86 19.79 1.14
N ASP A 189 17.83 21.06 0.74
CA ASP A 189 18.60 22.16 1.36
C ASP A 189 17.72 23.39 1.69
N PHE A 190 16.39 23.24 1.59
CA PHE A 190 15.37 24.30 1.68
C PHE A 190 14.47 24.24 2.92
N CYS A 191 14.60 23.22 3.78
CA CYS A 191 13.89 23.10 5.06
C CYS A 191 14.66 22.17 6.02
N GLN A 192 14.14 22.00 7.25
CA GLN A 192 14.68 21.00 8.18
C GLN A 192 14.28 19.59 7.73
N VAL A 193 15.22 18.64 7.82
CA VAL A 193 15.01 17.26 7.33
C VAL A 193 15.39 16.24 8.39
N LEU A 194 14.54 15.23 8.57
CA LEU A 194 14.82 14.06 9.39
C LEU A 194 14.58 12.79 8.58
N GLN A 195 15.45 11.80 8.71
CA GLN A 195 15.23 10.45 8.17
C GLN A 195 14.95 9.50 9.33
N ILE A 196 13.92 8.67 9.18
CA ILE A 196 13.59 7.57 10.08
C ILE A 196 13.44 6.30 9.26
N PHE A 197 13.71 5.15 9.86
CA PHE A 197 13.81 3.88 9.14
C PHE A 197 12.94 2.82 9.82
N PHE A 198 11.98 2.24 9.10
CA PHE A 198 11.14 1.17 9.60
C PHE A 198 12.02 -0.05 9.97
N PRO A 199 12.10 -0.41 11.26
CA PRO A 199 13.10 -1.34 11.74
C PRO A 199 12.72 -2.81 11.55
N PHE A 200 11.59 -3.10 10.90
CA PHE A 200 11.09 -4.45 10.63
C PHE A 200 10.80 -4.66 9.14
N SER A 201 11.59 -4.03 8.26
CA SER A 201 11.44 -4.22 6.82
C SER A 201 12.00 -5.57 6.33
N ILE A 202 11.55 -6.01 5.17
CA ILE A 202 12.01 -7.24 4.52
C ILE A 202 13.52 -7.18 4.23
N GLN A 203 14.07 -5.99 3.95
CA GLN A 203 15.51 -5.82 3.74
C GLN A 203 16.31 -6.18 5.01
N LEU A 204 15.76 -5.89 6.18
CA LEU A 204 16.40 -6.18 7.46
C LEU A 204 16.15 -7.61 7.94
N TYR A 205 15.11 -8.29 7.45
CA TYR A 205 14.72 -9.65 7.83
C TYR A 205 14.39 -10.49 6.59
N PRO A 206 15.35 -10.75 5.67
CA PRO A 206 15.00 -11.36 4.37
C PRO A 206 14.53 -12.81 4.46
N GLN A 207 15.04 -13.58 5.44
CA GLN A 207 14.85 -15.04 5.57
C GLN A 207 14.14 -15.45 6.86
N GLU A 208 13.52 -14.51 7.55
CA GLU A 208 12.76 -14.75 8.78
C GLU A 208 11.62 -13.73 8.82
N PHE A 209 10.56 -14.02 9.58
CA PHE A 209 9.48 -13.05 9.75
C PHE A 209 10.03 -11.71 10.30
N PRO A 210 9.63 -10.54 9.73
CA PRO A 210 8.55 -10.32 8.77
C PRO A 210 8.93 -10.38 7.27
N GLY A 211 10.13 -10.82 6.88
CA GLY A 211 10.37 -11.24 5.50
C GLY A 211 9.78 -12.61 5.21
N ASN A 212 10.47 -13.40 4.39
CA ASN A 212 10.00 -14.72 3.97
C ASN A 212 10.73 -15.80 4.78
N ASP A 213 10.07 -16.40 5.76
CA ASP A 213 10.63 -17.56 6.45
C ASP A 213 10.54 -18.77 5.50
N PRO A 214 11.61 -19.57 5.31
CA PRO A 214 11.57 -20.76 4.46
C PRO A 214 10.48 -21.78 4.82
N ARG A 215 9.92 -21.71 6.03
CA ARG A 215 8.86 -22.59 6.52
C ARG A 215 7.45 -21.99 6.37
N ASP A 216 7.33 -20.80 5.80
CA ASP A 216 6.04 -20.19 5.47
C ASP A 216 5.28 -21.04 4.43
N CYS A 217 3.97 -21.11 4.57
CA CYS A 217 3.12 -21.79 3.59
C CYS A 217 3.17 -21.05 2.24
N PRO A 218 3.28 -21.77 1.10
CA PRO A 218 3.12 -21.16 -0.21
C PRO A 218 1.76 -20.46 -0.32
N ARG A 219 1.73 -19.27 -0.91
CA ARG A 219 0.53 -18.41 -0.97
C ARG A 219 -0.77 -19.15 -1.31
N ASP A 220 -0.74 -19.94 -2.39
CA ASP A 220 -1.94 -20.53 -2.98
C ASP A 220 -2.14 -22.01 -2.63
N ILE A 221 -1.37 -22.57 -1.69
CA ILE A 221 -1.58 -23.95 -1.24
C ILE A 221 -2.94 -24.08 -0.54
N ALA A 222 -3.69 -25.16 -0.80
CA ALA A 222 -4.95 -25.39 -0.11
C ALA A 222 -4.71 -25.61 1.40
N LYS A 223 -5.61 -25.11 2.26
CA LYS A 223 -5.48 -25.26 3.73
C LYS A 223 -5.26 -26.69 4.19
N THR A 224 -5.97 -27.64 3.60
CA THR A 224 -5.81 -29.07 3.92
C THR A 224 -4.41 -29.59 3.64
N ASP A 225 -3.74 -29.09 2.61
CA ASP A 225 -2.39 -29.52 2.24
C ASP A 225 -1.33 -28.73 2.99
N ALA A 226 -1.58 -27.46 3.33
CA ALA A 226 -0.75 -26.68 4.25
C ALA A 226 -0.63 -27.36 5.62
N LEU A 227 -1.75 -27.83 6.17
CA LEU A 227 -1.80 -28.53 7.45
C LEU A 227 -1.03 -29.86 7.40
N LYS A 228 -1.08 -30.59 6.29
CA LYS A 228 -0.27 -31.81 6.09
C LYS A 228 1.22 -31.49 5.93
N LEU A 229 1.54 -30.40 5.23
CA LEU A 229 2.91 -29.92 5.04
C LEU A 229 3.52 -29.45 6.37
N GLY A 230 2.71 -29.01 7.32
CA GLY A 230 3.17 -28.52 8.62
C GLY A 230 3.90 -27.16 8.52
N CYS A 231 3.61 -26.37 7.48
CA CYS A 231 4.16 -25.02 7.36
C CYS A 231 3.61 -24.08 8.45
N ILE A 232 4.40 -23.11 8.88
CA ILE A 232 4.25 -22.47 10.20
C ILE A 232 2.98 -21.62 10.37
N ASN A 233 2.39 -21.15 9.27
CA ASN A 233 1.17 -20.35 9.27
C ASN A 233 -0.05 -21.08 8.66
N ALA A 234 -0.01 -22.42 8.57
CA ALA A 234 -1.06 -23.25 7.94
C ALA A 234 -2.47 -23.05 8.53
N GLU A 235 -2.57 -22.69 9.81
CA GLU A 235 -3.87 -22.46 10.46
C GLU A 235 -4.48 -21.08 10.15
N TYR A 236 -3.67 -20.15 9.62
CA TYR A 236 -3.96 -18.72 9.54
C TYR A 236 -3.91 -18.16 8.10
N PRO A 237 -4.65 -18.73 7.12
CA PRO A 237 -4.84 -18.06 5.84
C PRO A 237 -5.74 -16.82 6.00
N ASP A 238 -5.72 -15.95 4.99
CA ASP A 238 -6.68 -14.86 4.86
C ASP A 238 -8.11 -15.35 4.59
N SER A 239 -9.07 -14.41 4.53
CA SER A 239 -10.49 -14.67 4.29
C SER A 239 -10.77 -15.33 2.93
N PHE A 240 -9.78 -15.37 2.04
CA PHE A 240 -9.86 -15.98 0.70
C PHE A 240 -9.09 -17.30 0.61
N GLY A 241 -8.50 -17.77 1.72
CA GLY A 241 -7.75 -19.02 1.77
C GLY A 241 -6.30 -18.90 1.30
N HIS A 242 -5.76 -17.69 1.12
CA HIS A 242 -4.36 -17.47 0.74
C HIS A 242 -3.48 -17.22 1.96
N TYR A 243 -2.22 -17.64 1.87
CA TYR A 243 -1.20 -17.33 2.88
C TYR A 243 -0.46 -16.02 2.58
N ARG A 244 0.19 -15.52 3.63
CA ARG A 244 0.95 -14.28 3.63
C ARG A 244 2.01 -14.23 2.54
N GLU A 245 2.16 -13.06 1.92
CA GLU A 245 3.35 -12.68 1.16
C GLU A 245 3.97 -11.43 1.77
N ALA A 246 5.23 -11.52 2.21
CA ALA A 246 5.89 -10.47 2.98
C ALA A 246 5.82 -9.07 2.34
N LYS A 247 6.05 -9.00 1.02
CA LYS A 247 6.05 -7.76 0.23
C LYS A 247 4.72 -7.01 0.28
N PHE A 248 3.59 -7.71 0.39
CA PHE A 248 2.26 -7.08 0.47
C PHE A 248 1.96 -6.62 1.89
N SER A 249 2.48 -7.29 2.91
CA SER A 249 2.31 -6.88 4.30
C SER A 249 3.14 -5.64 4.69
N GLN A 250 4.30 -5.42 4.06
CA GLN A 250 5.25 -4.37 4.49
C GLN A 250 4.64 -2.96 4.51
N THR A 251 3.83 -2.59 3.51
CA THR A 251 3.28 -1.23 3.39
C THR A 251 2.38 -0.86 4.56
N LYS A 252 1.50 -1.76 5.01
CA LYS A 252 0.62 -1.53 6.17
C LYS A 252 1.39 -1.51 7.48
N HIS A 253 2.38 -2.38 7.63
CA HIS A 253 3.31 -2.35 8.77
C HIS A 253 4.04 -1.03 8.89
N HIS A 254 4.72 -0.62 7.82
CA HIS A 254 5.44 0.65 7.76
C HIS A 254 4.50 1.83 8.03
N TRP A 255 3.27 1.79 7.49
CA TRP A 255 2.33 2.88 7.69
C TRP A 255 1.92 3.08 9.15
N TRP A 256 1.60 1.98 9.85
CA TRP A 256 1.21 2.03 11.27
C TRP A 256 2.39 2.37 12.18
N TRP A 257 3.55 1.75 11.95
CA TRP A 257 4.77 2.03 12.70
C TRP A 257 5.15 3.51 12.60
N LYS A 258 5.23 4.08 11.38
CA LYS A 258 5.68 5.46 11.21
C LYS A 258 4.71 6.46 11.84
N LEU A 259 3.40 6.15 11.83
CA LEU A 259 2.39 6.98 12.46
C LEU A 259 2.68 7.09 13.96
N HIS A 260 2.86 5.96 14.65
CA HIS A 260 3.22 5.96 16.06
C HIS A 260 4.58 6.62 16.32
N PHE A 261 5.60 6.26 15.53
CA PHE A 261 6.96 6.76 15.71
C PHE A 261 7.03 8.29 15.64
N VAL A 262 6.37 8.91 14.66
CA VAL A 262 6.36 10.36 14.49
C VAL A 262 5.68 11.08 15.66
N TRP A 263 4.53 10.58 16.12
CA TRP A 263 3.73 11.25 17.15
C TRP A 263 4.26 11.06 18.58
N ASP A 264 5.00 9.98 18.82
CA ASP A 264 5.37 9.54 20.17
C ASP A 264 6.88 9.40 20.40
N ARG A 265 7.66 9.08 19.37
CA ARG A 265 9.09 8.71 19.51
C ARG A 265 10.07 9.77 19.04
N ILE A 266 9.64 10.73 18.22
CA ILE A 266 10.52 11.82 17.76
C ILE A 266 10.63 12.90 18.83
N ARG A 267 11.84 13.08 19.38
CA ARG A 267 12.10 13.98 20.52
C ARG A 267 11.76 15.44 20.23
N SER A 268 12.09 15.92 19.03
CA SER A 268 11.79 17.29 18.61
C SER A 268 10.31 17.58 18.38
N LEU A 269 9.46 16.53 18.35
CA LEU A 269 8.01 16.61 18.21
C LEU A 269 7.26 16.30 19.51
N LYS A 270 7.98 16.22 20.63
CA LYS A 270 7.35 16.09 21.95
C LYS A 270 6.35 17.22 22.16
N ASP A 271 5.13 16.85 22.56
CA ASP A 271 4.01 17.76 22.80
C ASP A 271 3.58 18.61 21.59
N HIS A 272 3.96 18.24 20.35
CA HIS A 272 3.55 18.92 19.12
C HIS A 272 2.01 18.96 18.99
N GLN A 273 1.44 20.15 18.85
CA GLN A 273 0.00 20.41 18.67
C GLN A 273 -0.39 20.78 17.23
N GLY A 274 0.62 20.89 16.35
CA GLY A 274 0.41 21.19 14.94
C GLY A 274 -0.17 20.03 14.15
N LEU A 275 -0.33 20.25 12.85
CA LEU A 275 -0.74 19.22 11.91
C LEU A 275 0.46 18.38 11.48
N VAL A 276 0.23 17.07 11.33
CA VAL A 276 1.14 16.15 10.64
C VAL A 276 0.49 15.75 9.31
N LEU A 277 1.11 16.15 8.20
CA LEU A 277 0.69 15.83 6.84
C LEU A 277 1.37 14.54 6.37
N LEU A 278 0.58 13.53 6.02
CA LEU A 278 1.03 12.24 5.52
C LEU A 278 0.97 12.22 3.98
N ILE A 279 2.10 11.93 3.34
CA ILE A 279 2.24 11.79 1.89
C ILE A 279 3.14 10.59 1.54
N GLU A 280 3.18 10.22 0.26
CA GLU A 280 3.98 9.12 -0.28
C GLU A 280 5.00 9.64 -1.29
N GLU A 281 6.03 8.84 -1.58
CA GLU A 281 7.16 9.21 -2.46
C GLU A 281 6.76 9.59 -3.90
N ASP A 282 5.58 9.19 -4.37
CA ASP A 282 5.04 9.47 -5.69
C ASP A 282 3.91 10.51 -5.70
N HIS A 283 3.79 11.27 -4.62
CA HIS A 283 3.01 12.50 -4.62
C HIS A 283 3.78 13.66 -5.25
N PHE A 284 3.04 14.62 -5.77
CA PHE A 284 3.51 15.93 -6.21
C PHE A 284 2.64 17.00 -5.56
N LEU A 285 3.24 18.04 -4.97
CA LEU A 285 2.49 19.09 -4.27
C LEU A 285 2.42 20.39 -5.09
N SER A 286 1.29 21.10 -5.01
CA SER A 286 1.17 22.41 -5.64
C SER A 286 1.97 23.47 -4.88
N PRO A 287 2.39 24.58 -5.55
CA PRO A 287 3.17 25.63 -4.89
C PRO A 287 2.50 26.31 -3.68
N ASP A 288 1.17 26.23 -3.58
CA ASP A 288 0.35 26.87 -2.54
C ASP A 288 -0.17 25.91 -1.47
N PHE A 289 0.28 24.65 -1.42
CA PHE A 289 -0.31 23.65 -0.52
C PHE A 289 -0.25 24.07 0.97
N LEU A 290 0.86 24.67 1.42
CA LEU A 290 1.02 25.19 2.78
C LEU A 290 0.01 26.31 3.07
N HIS A 291 -0.15 27.22 2.10
CA HIS A 291 -1.08 28.34 2.21
C HIS A 291 -2.52 27.85 2.30
N LEU A 292 -2.90 26.89 1.45
CA LEU A 292 -4.22 26.27 1.51
C LEU A 292 -4.44 25.59 2.86
N LEU A 293 -3.50 24.78 3.33
CA LEU A 293 -3.67 24.02 4.57
C LEU A 293 -3.83 24.93 5.80
N LYS A 294 -3.13 26.09 5.83
CA LYS A 294 -3.31 27.12 6.85
C LYS A 294 -4.74 27.68 6.84
N LEU A 295 -5.27 28.02 5.67
CA LEU A 295 -6.66 28.49 5.53
C LEU A 295 -7.68 27.41 5.91
N MET A 296 -7.44 26.16 5.51
CA MET A 296 -8.31 25.03 5.88
C MET A 296 -8.33 24.79 7.39
N SER A 297 -7.20 24.93 8.08
CA SER A 297 -7.12 24.79 9.54
C SER A 297 -7.93 25.87 10.27
N VAL A 298 -7.85 27.13 9.81
CA VAL A 298 -8.69 28.23 10.32
C VAL A 298 -10.17 27.97 10.06
N LEU A 299 -10.52 27.62 8.81
CA LEU A 299 -11.90 27.33 8.41
C LEU A 299 -12.50 26.13 9.14
N LYS A 300 -11.69 25.10 9.42
CA LYS A 300 -12.07 23.95 10.25
C LYS A 300 -12.45 24.43 11.65
N ARG A 301 -11.61 25.22 12.30
CA ARG A 301 -11.87 25.73 13.66
C ARG A 301 -13.14 26.58 13.73
N GLU A 302 -13.39 27.41 12.73
CA GLU A 302 -14.51 28.37 12.72
C GLU A 302 -15.83 27.78 12.22
N ASN A 303 -15.78 26.86 11.26
CA ASN A 303 -16.98 26.40 10.54
C ASN A 303 -17.12 24.87 10.44
N CYS A 304 -16.14 24.08 10.86
CA CYS A 304 -16.24 22.62 10.91
C CYS A 304 -15.52 22.03 12.14
N PRO A 305 -15.95 22.39 13.37
CA PRO A 305 -15.31 21.87 14.59
C PRO A 305 -15.41 20.35 14.69
N ASP A 306 -16.42 19.75 14.03
CA ASP A 306 -16.68 18.32 13.91
C ASP A 306 -15.92 17.63 12.76
N CYS A 307 -15.17 18.36 11.93
CA CYS A 307 -14.22 17.75 10.99
C CYS A 307 -13.05 17.13 11.79
N ASP A 308 -12.71 15.88 11.52
CA ASP A 308 -11.61 15.19 12.20
C ASP A 308 -10.26 15.44 11.52
N ILE A 309 -10.25 15.43 10.18
CA ILE A 309 -9.01 15.52 9.39
C ILE A 309 -9.15 16.47 8.20
N LEU A 310 -8.02 16.85 7.61
CA LEU A 310 -7.97 17.61 6.36
C LEU A 310 -7.35 16.75 5.24
N SER A 311 -7.75 16.98 3.99
CA SER A 311 -7.10 16.39 2.82
C SER A 311 -6.80 17.46 1.77
N LEU A 312 -5.59 17.42 1.21
CA LEU A 312 -5.16 18.34 0.17
C LEU A 312 -5.88 18.12 -1.16
N GLY A 313 -6.60 17.02 -1.35
CA GLY A 313 -7.40 16.77 -2.55
C GLY A 313 -7.79 15.32 -2.73
N SER A 314 -8.63 15.08 -3.74
CA SER A 314 -9.05 13.75 -4.16
C SER A 314 -8.54 13.40 -5.55
N TYR A 315 -8.54 12.09 -5.86
CA TYR A 315 -8.35 11.63 -7.23
C TYR A 315 -9.49 12.14 -8.12
N GLY A 316 -9.19 12.47 -9.37
CA GLY A 316 -10.21 12.83 -10.36
C GLY A 316 -9.79 13.92 -11.33
N HIS A 317 -10.76 14.43 -12.09
CA HIS A 317 -10.52 15.47 -13.09
C HIS A 317 -10.08 16.78 -12.43
N ILE A 318 -8.85 17.18 -12.68
CA ILE A 318 -8.25 18.37 -12.12
C ILE A 318 -8.78 19.59 -12.88
N SER A 319 -9.59 20.42 -12.21
CA SER A 319 -9.98 21.73 -12.72
C SER A 319 -9.92 22.74 -11.58
N TYR A 320 -9.14 23.79 -11.80
CA TYR A 320 -9.00 24.90 -10.85
C TYR A 320 -10.07 25.98 -11.04
N ALA A 321 -10.55 26.12 -12.28
CA ALA A 321 -11.56 27.10 -12.68
C ALA A 321 -12.78 27.01 -11.74
N SER A 322 -13.06 28.10 -11.03
CA SER A 322 -14.14 28.23 -10.04
C SER A 322 -14.06 27.30 -8.82
N LYS A 323 -12.95 26.57 -8.63
CA LYS A 323 -12.76 25.56 -7.57
C LYS A 323 -11.55 25.83 -6.66
N ALA A 324 -10.61 26.65 -7.10
CA ALA A 324 -9.33 26.85 -6.42
C ALA A 324 -9.44 27.35 -4.97
N ASN A 325 -10.53 28.06 -4.62
CA ASN A 325 -10.81 28.59 -3.29
C ASN A 325 -11.95 27.84 -2.56
N LYS A 326 -12.30 26.63 -3.00
CA LYS A 326 -13.42 25.85 -2.47
C LYS A 326 -12.96 24.58 -1.80
N VAL A 327 -13.66 24.23 -0.73
CA VAL A 327 -13.51 22.97 -0.01
C VAL A 327 -14.87 22.31 0.18
N GLU A 328 -14.86 20.98 0.30
CA GLU A 328 -16.03 20.18 0.64
C GLU A 328 -15.78 19.50 1.99
N VAL A 329 -16.83 19.31 2.78
CA VAL A 329 -16.80 18.43 3.95
C VAL A 329 -17.46 17.12 3.54
N LYS A 330 -16.76 16.00 3.69
CA LYS A 330 -17.21 14.66 3.29
C LYS A 330 -17.02 13.65 4.42
N ALA A 331 -17.72 12.52 4.37
CA ALA A 331 -17.26 11.32 5.06
C ALA A 331 -15.95 10.86 4.40
N TRP A 332 -14.95 10.54 5.20
CA TRP A 332 -13.68 10.05 4.69
C TRP A 332 -13.86 8.69 4.00
N LYS A 333 -13.13 8.52 2.89
CA LYS A 333 -13.18 7.33 2.05
C LYS A 333 -11.80 7.09 1.49
N SER A 334 -11.29 5.86 1.66
CA SER A 334 -9.94 5.45 1.28
C SER A 334 -9.62 5.82 -0.17
N THR A 335 -10.46 5.41 -1.11
CA THR A 335 -10.28 5.59 -2.56
C THR A 335 -10.33 7.04 -3.04
N GLU A 336 -10.65 8.00 -2.17
CA GLU A 336 -10.81 9.42 -2.53
C GLU A 336 -9.93 10.35 -1.70
N HIS A 337 -9.54 9.97 -0.48
CA HIS A 337 -8.99 10.91 0.50
C HIS A 337 -7.74 10.36 1.23
N ASN A 338 -7.13 9.30 0.73
CA ASN A 338 -5.89 8.73 1.26
C ASN A 338 -4.64 9.57 0.90
N MET A 339 -4.74 10.52 -0.04
CA MET A 339 -3.64 11.40 -0.42
C MET A 339 -3.62 12.70 0.38
N GLY A 340 -2.44 13.07 0.91
CA GLY A 340 -2.24 14.36 1.57
C GLY A 340 -3.15 14.56 2.78
N MET A 341 -3.26 13.54 3.62
CA MET A 341 -4.04 13.57 4.86
C MET A 341 -3.28 14.33 5.95
N ALA A 342 -3.89 15.38 6.51
CA ALA A 342 -3.35 16.06 7.68
C ALA A 342 -4.12 15.67 8.94
N LEU A 343 -3.39 15.16 9.93
CA LEU A 343 -3.91 14.70 11.21
C LEU A 343 -3.52 15.68 12.32
N THR A 344 -4.43 15.85 13.28
CA THR A 344 -4.11 16.48 14.58
C THR A 344 -3.69 15.41 15.59
N ARG A 345 -3.16 15.84 16.75
CA ARG A 345 -2.84 14.94 17.86
C ARG A 345 -4.08 14.18 18.35
N GLU A 346 -5.23 14.84 18.41
CA GLU A 346 -6.50 14.22 18.85
C GLU A 346 -6.96 13.14 17.87
N ALA A 347 -6.83 13.39 16.56
CA ALA A 347 -7.16 12.39 15.54
C ALA A 347 -6.24 11.16 15.66
N TYR A 348 -4.93 11.38 15.86
CA TYR A 348 -3.97 10.30 16.13
C TYR A 348 -4.32 9.52 17.41
N GLN A 349 -4.65 10.20 18.51
CA GLN A 349 -5.00 9.57 19.78
C GLN A 349 -6.26 8.69 19.67
N LYS A 350 -7.25 9.07 18.85
CA LYS A 350 -8.40 8.21 18.56
C LYS A 350 -8.00 6.99 17.71
N LEU A 351 -7.12 7.17 16.71
CA LEU A 351 -6.63 6.06 15.87
C LEU A 351 -5.87 5.01 16.67
N ILE A 352 -4.95 5.43 17.52
CA ILE A 352 -4.08 4.52 18.26
C ILE A 352 -4.85 3.65 19.26
N GLN A 353 -5.99 4.13 19.76
CA GLN A 353 -6.93 3.33 20.56
C GLN A 353 -7.56 2.17 19.76
N CYS A 354 -7.57 2.27 18.43
CA CYS A 354 -8.06 1.25 17.51
C CYS A 354 -6.97 0.32 16.96
N THR A 355 -5.80 0.27 17.61
CA THR A 355 -4.66 -0.57 17.18
C THR A 355 -5.04 -2.02 16.94
N ASP A 356 -5.75 -2.65 17.88
CA ASP A 356 -6.12 -4.06 17.74
C ASP A 356 -6.99 -4.28 16.51
N THR A 357 -8.02 -3.45 16.31
CA THR A 357 -8.89 -3.54 15.13
C THR A 357 -8.13 -3.28 13.82
N PHE A 358 -7.23 -2.30 13.79
CA PHE A 358 -6.41 -2.02 12.60
C PHE A 358 -5.50 -3.20 12.26
N CYS A 359 -4.83 -3.73 13.28
CA CYS A 359 -3.82 -4.76 13.15
C CYS A 359 -4.40 -6.15 12.91
N THR A 360 -5.67 -6.42 13.22
CA THR A 360 -6.30 -7.73 12.96
C THR A 360 -7.34 -7.70 11.83
N TYR A 361 -7.70 -6.53 11.30
CA TYR A 361 -8.58 -6.47 10.14
C TYR A 361 -7.86 -7.03 8.91
N ASP A 362 -8.47 -8.06 8.31
CA ASP A 362 -7.92 -8.81 7.18
C ASP A 362 -8.00 -8.03 5.85
N ASP A 363 -7.18 -6.98 5.80
CA ASP A 363 -6.90 -6.17 4.63
C ASP A 363 -5.47 -5.63 4.73
N TYR A 364 -4.60 -6.02 3.81
CA TYR A 364 -3.20 -5.57 3.78
C TYR A 364 -3.04 -4.10 3.37
N ASN A 365 -4.12 -3.42 2.95
CA ASN A 365 -4.08 -2.00 2.63
C ASN A 365 -4.38 -1.17 3.87
N TRP A 366 -3.48 -0.23 4.19
CA TRP A 366 -3.61 0.63 5.37
C TRP A 366 -4.86 1.53 5.28
N ASP A 367 -5.18 2.05 4.10
CA ASP A 367 -6.29 2.98 3.87
C ASP A 367 -7.67 2.30 3.92
N TRP A 368 -7.80 1.09 3.36
CA TRP A 368 -9.00 0.28 3.54
C TRP A 368 -9.18 -0.17 5.00
N SER A 369 -8.07 -0.45 5.70
CA SER A 369 -8.10 -0.69 7.14
C SER A 369 -8.56 0.54 7.92
N LEU A 370 -8.10 1.75 7.58
CA LEU A 370 -8.63 2.98 8.16
C LEU A 370 -10.12 3.17 7.87
N GLN A 371 -10.57 2.87 6.65
CA GLN A 371 -11.99 2.99 6.30
C GLN A 371 -12.84 2.07 7.16
N HIS A 372 -12.36 0.85 7.42
CA HIS A 372 -12.98 -0.07 8.37
C HIS A 372 -13.09 0.57 9.77
N LEU A 373 -12.00 1.14 10.29
CA LEU A 373 -12.01 1.79 11.61
C LEU A 373 -13.08 2.88 11.75
N THR A 374 -13.33 3.65 10.68
CA THR A 374 -14.34 4.73 10.70
C THR A 374 -15.76 4.25 10.98
N VAL A 375 -16.05 2.96 10.82
CA VAL A 375 -17.38 2.39 11.05
C VAL A 375 -17.41 1.32 12.14
N THR A 376 -16.26 0.80 12.59
CA THR A 376 -16.21 -0.29 13.58
C THR A 376 -15.52 0.03 14.89
N CYS A 377 -14.65 1.04 14.95
CA CYS A 377 -13.88 1.32 16.16
C CYS A 377 -13.86 2.79 16.56
N LEU A 378 -13.69 3.71 15.62
CA LEU A 378 -13.65 5.13 15.94
C LEU A 378 -14.98 5.59 16.56
N PRO A 379 -14.97 6.54 17.53
CA PRO A 379 -16.20 7.00 18.19
C PRO A 379 -17.23 7.59 17.23
N SER A 380 -16.75 8.15 16.12
CA SER A 380 -17.53 8.61 14.99
C SER A 380 -16.75 8.37 13.71
N TYR A 381 -17.47 8.22 12.60
CA TYR A 381 -16.84 8.21 11.29
C TYR A 381 -16.11 9.53 11.05
N TRP A 382 -15.01 9.47 10.32
CA TRP A 382 -14.24 10.67 10.02
C TRP A 382 -14.98 11.59 9.06
N LYS A 383 -15.09 12.85 9.47
CA LYS A 383 -15.39 13.96 8.58
C LYS A 383 -14.08 14.58 8.08
N VAL A 384 -13.90 14.59 6.76
CA VAL A 384 -12.75 15.20 6.09
C VAL A 384 -13.17 16.51 5.43
N MET A 385 -12.44 17.58 5.69
CA MET A 385 -12.47 18.77 4.85
C MET A 385 -11.43 18.61 3.73
N VAL A 386 -11.87 18.61 2.48
CA VAL A 386 -11.05 18.33 1.30
C VAL A 386 -11.13 19.48 0.30
N SER A 387 -10.00 19.79 -0.33
CA SER A 387 -9.93 20.78 -1.41
C SER A 387 -10.64 20.31 -2.68
N GLU A 388 -11.51 21.13 -3.28
CA GLU A 388 -12.13 20.82 -4.59
C GLU A 388 -11.13 20.83 -5.74
N ALA A 389 -10.13 21.71 -5.67
CA ALA A 389 -8.98 21.72 -6.59
C ALA A 389 -7.76 21.14 -5.85
N PRO A 390 -7.27 19.96 -6.24
CA PRO A 390 -6.28 19.23 -5.45
C PRO A 390 -4.93 19.96 -5.39
N ARG A 391 -4.35 20.03 -4.20
CA ARG A 391 -2.98 20.53 -3.88
C ARG A 391 -1.96 19.39 -3.76
N VAL A 392 -2.41 18.16 -3.94
CA VAL A 392 -1.62 16.94 -4.02
C VAL A 392 -2.04 16.15 -5.25
N PHE A 393 -1.08 15.62 -5.99
CA PHE A 393 -1.29 14.82 -7.18
C PHE A 393 -0.55 13.50 -7.07
N HIS A 394 -1.16 12.42 -7.56
CA HIS A 394 -0.51 11.13 -7.69
C HIS A 394 0.25 11.07 -9.02
N ALA A 395 1.58 11.17 -8.96
CA ALA A 395 2.43 11.02 -10.14
C ALA A 395 2.58 9.54 -10.51
N GLY A 396 2.47 8.64 -9.53
CA GLY A 396 2.64 7.19 -9.65
C GLY A 396 1.41 6.41 -10.11
N ASP A 397 0.50 7.00 -10.90
CA ASP A 397 -0.79 6.41 -11.38
C ASP A 397 -0.62 5.20 -12.37
N CYS A 398 0.50 4.53 -12.24
CA CYS A 398 1.03 3.34 -12.89
C CYS A 398 2.02 2.67 -11.92
N GLY A 399 1.48 2.28 -10.76
CA GLY A 399 2.14 1.45 -9.75
C GLY A 399 1.45 0.09 -9.65
N MET A 400 1.69 -0.63 -8.53
CA MET A 400 1.33 -2.05 -8.29
C MET A 400 -0.10 -2.48 -8.70
N HIS A 401 -1.05 -1.55 -8.85
CA HIS A 401 -2.46 -1.84 -9.15
C HIS A 401 -2.94 -1.42 -10.55
N HIS A 402 -2.08 -0.87 -11.42
CA HIS A 402 -2.50 -0.39 -12.76
C HIS A 402 -1.92 -1.21 -13.92
N LYS A 403 -2.76 -1.50 -14.93
CA LYS A 403 -2.45 -2.33 -16.11
C LYS A 403 -1.38 -1.77 -17.07
N LYS A 404 -0.86 -0.56 -16.86
CA LYS A 404 0.15 0.05 -17.75
C LYS A 404 1.54 -0.17 -17.14
N SER A 405 2.35 -0.96 -17.82
CA SER A 405 3.65 -1.45 -17.33
C SER A 405 4.74 -0.38 -17.20
N VAL A 406 4.54 0.83 -17.75
CA VAL A 406 5.50 1.94 -17.67
C VAL A 406 4.73 3.26 -17.71
N CYS A 407 4.74 4.07 -16.65
CA CYS A 407 4.74 5.52 -16.89
C CYS A 407 6.16 6.01 -16.88
N MET A 408 6.43 6.96 -17.76
CA MET A 408 7.61 7.80 -17.63
C MET A 408 7.29 8.88 -16.60
N PRO A 409 7.99 8.95 -15.45
CA PRO A 409 7.73 9.97 -14.44
C PRO A 409 7.78 11.40 -15.01
N SER A 410 8.62 11.62 -16.03
CA SER A 410 8.73 12.88 -16.76
C SER A 410 7.43 13.33 -17.45
N SER A 411 6.64 12.42 -18.04
CA SER A 411 5.39 12.81 -18.70
C SER A 411 4.31 13.22 -17.70
N GLN A 412 4.27 12.55 -16.55
CA GLN A 412 3.36 12.89 -15.45
C GLN A 412 3.75 14.22 -14.81
N LYS A 413 5.05 14.47 -14.60
CA LYS A 413 5.57 15.78 -14.18
C LYS A 413 5.08 16.88 -15.11
N THR A 414 5.33 16.77 -16.42
CA THR A 414 4.92 17.78 -17.40
C THR A 414 3.41 18.02 -17.40
N LYS A 415 2.60 16.95 -17.27
CA LYS A 415 1.14 17.08 -17.18
C LYS A 415 0.72 17.89 -15.95
N ILE A 416 1.27 17.58 -14.77
CA ILE A 416 0.95 18.28 -13.52
C ILE A 416 1.43 19.73 -13.58
N GLU A 417 2.66 19.97 -14.06
CA GLU A 417 3.22 21.31 -14.20
C GLU A 417 2.41 22.18 -15.17
N ASN A 418 1.95 21.63 -16.30
CA ASN A 418 1.08 22.36 -17.23
C ASN A 418 -0.25 22.77 -16.60
N ILE A 419 -0.86 21.89 -15.78
CA ILE A 419 -2.10 22.21 -15.06
C ILE A 419 -1.86 23.34 -14.05
N LEU A 420 -0.78 23.25 -13.28
CA LEU A 420 -0.44 24.27 -12.28
C LEU A 420 -0.06 25.61 -12.92
N GLN A 421 0.69 25.59 -14.03
CA GLN A 421 1.09 26.80 -14.75
C GLN A 421 -0.12 27.51 -15.37
N SER A 422 -1.01 26.76 -16.04
CA SER A 422 -2.25 27.30 -16.61
C SER A 422 -3.24 27.80 -15.55
N SER A 423 -3.10 27.34 -14.30
CA SER A 423 -3.95 27.73 -13.17
C SER A 423 -3.25 28.66 -12.17
N SER A 424 -2.08 29.19 -12.51
CA SER A 424 -1.20 29.93 -11.58
C SER A 424 -1.87 31.15 -10.93
N ASN A 425 -2.73 31.85 -11.68
CA ASN A 425 -3.50 33.01 -11.20
C ASN A 425 -4.63 32.66 -10.21
N GLN A 426 -4.93 31.37 -10.02
CA GLN A 426 -5.97 30.89 -9.12
C GLN A 426 -5.39 30.24 -7.85
N LEU A 427 -4.08 30.01 -7.81
CA LEU A 427 -3.38 29.58 -6.60
C LEU A 427 -3.35 30.71 -5.56
N PHE A 428 -3.05 30.35 -4.31
CA PHE A 428 -2.98 31.31 -3.19
C PHE A 428 -4.29 32.10 -2.96
N PRO A 429 -5.45 31.41 -2.83
CA PRO A 429 -6.72 32.09 -2.59
C PRO A 429 -6.67 32.89 -1.27
N LYS A 430 -7.32 34.06 -1.20
CA LYS A 430 -7.32 34.87 0.04
C LYS A 430 -8.19 34.25 1.14
N THR A 431 -9.27 33.59 0.76
CA THR A 431 -10.24 32.95 1.65
C THR A 431 -10.72 31.64 1.05
N LEU A 432 -11.29 30.76 1.88
CA LEU A 432 -11.88 29.50 1.46
C LEU A 432 -13.38 29.46 1.75
N LEU A 433 -14.12 28.74 0.92
CA LEU A 433 -15.56 28.54 1.07
C LEU A 433 -15.88 27.04 1.15
N ILE A 434 -16.68 26.65 2.14
CA ILE A 434 -17.29 25.32 2.19
C ILE A 434 -18.50 25.31 1.25
N THR A 435 -18.45 24.51 0.19
CA THR A 435 -19.51 24.46 -0.84
C THR A 435 -20.49 23.31 -0.66
N LYS A 436 -20.01 22.19 -0.08
CA LYS A 436 -20.84 21.01 0.20
C LYS A 436 -20.49 20.42 1.55
N ARG A 437 -21.51 19.87 2.20
CA ARG A 437 -21.38 19.02 3.39
C ARG A 437 -22.08 17.71 3.11
N LEU A 438 -21.31 16.63 3.05
CA LEU A 438 -21.76 15.29 2.75
C LEU A 438 -21.22 14.32 3.82
N PRO A 439 -21.97 13.27 4.15
CA PRO A 439 -23.38 13.11 3.85
C PRO A 439 -24.23 14.10 4.68
N ALA A 440 -25.53 14.22 4.39
CA ALA A 440 -26.43 15.08 5.15
C ALA A 440 -26.50 14.68 6.63
N ASN A 441 -26.95 15.60 7.51
CA ASN A 441 -27.06 15.35 8.94
C ASN A 441 -27.82 14.04 9.22
N GLY A 442 -27.22 13.14 10.00
CA GLY A 442 -27.79 11.83 10.36
C GLY A 442 -27.38 10.65 9.49
N ALA A 443 -26.66 10.88 8.39
CA ALA A 443 -26.08 9.79 7.60
C ALA A 443 -24.76 9.28 8.21
N GLY A 444 -24.56 7.96 8.15
CA GLY A 444 -23.42 7.27 8.75
C GLY A 444 -22.13 7.32 7.92
N GLY A 445 -21.07 6.70 8.47
CA GLY A 445 -19.80 6.50 7.78
C GLY A 445 -19.93 5.59 6.56
N VAL A 446 -18.89 5.59 5.72
CA VAL A 446 -18.82 4.75 4.52
C VAL A 446 -18.02 3.49 4.84
N ALA A 447 -18.70 2.37 5.05
CA ALA A 447 -18.03 1.10 5.26
C ALA A 447 -17.23 0.65 4.00
N PRO A 448 -16.14 -0.11 4.17
CA PRO A 448 -15.49 -0.80 3.06
C PRO A 448 -16.48 -1.70 2.31
N HIS A 449 -16.38 -1.74 0.98
CA HIS A 449 -17.26 -2.59 0.17
C HIS A 449 -16.95 -4.09 0.37
N VAL A 450 -15.68 -4.45 0.50
CA VAL A 450 -15.17 -5.80 0.74
C VAL A 450 -13.86 -5.73 1.53
N LYS A 451 -13.46 -6.87 2.11
CA LYS A 451 -12.08 -7.10 2.55
C LYS A 451 -11.23 -7.45 1.34
N ASN A 452 -9.99 -6.94 1.27
CA ASN A 452 -9.04 -7.35 0.22
C ASN A 452 -8.18 -8.58 0.60
N GLY A 453 -8.24 -9.05 1.85
CA GLY A 453 -7.46 -10.19 2.33
C GLY A 453 -5.99 -9.84 2.59
N GLY A 454 -5.09 -10.82 2.45
CA GLY A 454 -3.65 -10.64 2.57
C GLY A 454 -3.14 -10.29 3.97
N TRP A 455 -3.99 -10.31 4.99
CA TRP A 455 -3.63 -9.94 6.37
C TRP A 455 -4.28 -10.89 7.38
N GLY A 456 -4.28 -12.19 7.07
CA GLY A 456 -4.80 -13.26 7.95
C GLY A 456 -3.76 -13.83 8.92
N ASP A 457 -2.47 -13.62 8.67
CA ASP A 457 -1.38 -14.22 9.45
C ASP A 457 -1.24 -13.52 10.82
N ILE A 458 -1.36 -14.30 11.90
CA ILE A 458 -1.30 -13.77 13.27
C ILE A 458 0.04 -13.11 13.61
N ARG A 459 1.13 -13.47 12.92
CA ARG A 459 2.43 -12.84 13.16
C ARG A 459 2.42 -11.38 12.69
N ASP A 460 1.76 -11.09 11.55
CA ASP A 460 1.55 -9.71 11.09
C ASP A 460 0.66 -8.95 12.09
N HIS A 461 -0.35 -9.60 12.68
CA HIS A 461 -1.21 -8.96 13.69
C HIS A 461 -0.40 -8.55 14.92
N GLU A 462 0.38 -9.47 15.47
CA GLU A 462 1.13 -9.24 16.70
C GLU A 462 2.29 -8.27 16.50
N LEU A 463 3.02 -8.34 15.39
CA LEU A 463 4.03 -7.35 15.06
C LEU A 463 3.41 -5.95 14.94
N CYS A 464 2.27 -5.82 14.25
CA CYS A 464 1.59 -4.54 14.12
C CYS A 464 1.17 -3.95 15.48
N LYS A 465 0.62 -4.77 16.38
CA LYS A 465 0.25 -4.34 17.75
C LYS A 465 1.45 -3.96 18.60
N SER A 466 2.59 -4.59 18.35
CA SER A 466 3.81 -4.41 19.16
C SER A 466 4.41 -3.00 19.05
N TYR A 467 4.15 -2.28 17.96
CA TYR A 467 4.79 -0.98 17.69
C TYR A 467 4.56 0.06 18.81
N LEU A 468 3.45 -0.02 19.53
CA LEU A 468 3.13 0.87 20.65
C LEU A 468 4.00 0.60 21.89
N ARG A 469 4.54 -0.62 22.00
CA ARG A 469 5.20 -1.14 23.20
C ARG A 469 6.71 -1.25 23.01
N LEU A 470 7.15 -1.53 21.79
CA LEU A 470 8.56 -1.62 21.43
C LEU A 470 9.20 -0.22 21.41
N GLN A 471 10.48 -0.16 21.80
CA GLN A 471 11.29 1.06 21.89
C GLN A 471 12.18 1.20 20.65
#